data_AF-A0A8J6UWF1-F1
#
_entry.id   AF-A0A8J6UWF1-F1
#
_cell.length_a   1.000
_cell.length_b   1.000
_cell.length_c   1.000
_cell.angle_alpha   90.00
_cell.angle_beta   90.00
_cell.angle_gamma   90.00
#
_symmetry.space_group_name_H-M   'P 1'
#
loop_
_entity.id
_entity.type
_entity.pdbx_description
1 polymer ?
#
loop_
_entity_poly.entity_id
_entity_poly.type
_entity_poly.pdbx_seq_one_letter_code
_entity_poly.pdbx_strand_id
1 'polypeptide(L)'
;MARRKIAMGNWGLRLRQIPVVAVLCLVLLGLWGVSRPAPSTVVCDRAAPSQVYCRATLPLPWAWLPSRSFLLDDVAMTSELCDNNPHGGVRFCHRLTLLGADYQITLPEVRTPLAAAALREQLRQFVAGEGSPRLSWSSPGSGVPWRTLVIGSLLVVASWALWDVRWPPVAPSPLALDGAVPAHRAIDTKD
;
A
#
# COMPACT_ATOMS: atom_id res chain seq x y z
N MET A 1 29.57 18.65 45.82
CA MET A 1 28.30 18.01 45.41
C MET A 1 27.60 18.90 44.38
N ALA A 2 27.70 18.56 43.08
CA ALA A 2 27.06 19.32 42.00
C ALA A 2 25.74 18.63 41.59
N ARG A 3 24.60 19.34 41.74
CA ARG A 3 23.28 18.88 41.28
C ARG A 3 23.20 18.93 39.75
N ARG A 4 23.14 17.77 39.09
CA ARG A 4 22.63 17.64 37.71
C ARG A 4 21.15 18.04 37.69
N LYS A 5 20.84 19.23 37.16
CA LYS A 5 19.47 19.54 36.69
C LYS A 5 19.32 18.92 35.30
N ILE A 6 18.65 17.77 35.24
CA ILE A 6 18.18 17.18 33.99
C ILE A 6 17.09 18.11 33.46
N ALA A 7 17.38 18.78 32.35
CA ALA A 7 16.40 19.60 31.64
C ALA A 7 15.36 18.69 30.96
N MET A 8 14.40 18.19 31.73
CA MET A 8 13.14 17.65 31.23
C MET A 8 12.21 18.82 30.91
N GLY A 9 12.47 19.50 29.79
CA GLY A 9 11.67 20.64 29.40
C GLY A 9 11.91 20.98 27.95
N ASN A 10 11.37 20.15 27.04
CA ASN A 10 11.06 20.56 25.66
C ASN A 10 10.35 19.50 24.80
N TRP A 11 9.82 18.42 25.38
CA TRP A 11 9.08 17.43 24.60
C TRP A 11 7.66 17.90 24.22
N GLY A 12 7.01 18.70 25.07
CA GLY A 12 5.63 19.17 24.85
C GLY A 12 5.45 20.16 23.70
N LEU A 13 6.47 20.96 23.37
CA LEU A 13 6.41 21.95 22.27
C LEU A 13 6.73 21.34 20.90
N ARG A 14 7.46 20.21 20.85
CA ARG A 14 7.77 19.51 19.58
C ARG A 14 6.61 18.70 19.02
N LEU A 15 5.62 18.36 19.84
CA LEU A 15 4.39 17.67 19.42
C LEU A 15 3.37 18.60 18.74
N ARG A 16 3.52 19.93 18.87
CA ARG A 16 2.50 20.90 18.43
C ARG A 16 2.56 21.26 16.94
N GLN A 17 3.53 20.71 16.20
CA GLN A 17 3.81 21.08 14.81
C GLN A 17 4.10 19.84 13.95
N ILE A 18 3.32 18.77 14.12
CA ILE A 18 3.26 17.75 13.07
C ILE A 18 2.50 18.41 11.91
N PRO A 19 3.11 18.59 10.72
CA PRO A 19 2.42 19.21 9.59
C PRO A 19 1.18 18.36 9.31
N VAL A 20 0.01 19.00 9.27
CA VAL A 20 -1.28 18.33 9.06
C VAL A 20 -1.22 17.37 7.88
N VAL A 21 -0.46 17.73 6.84
CA VAL A 21 -0.19 16.90 5.66
C VAL A 21 0.46 15.55 6.00
N ALA A 22 1.44 15.50 6.90
CA ALA A 22 2.08 14.25 7.31
C ALA A 22 1.13 13.36 8.12
N VAL A 23 0.32 13.96 9.00
CA VAL A 23 -0.74 13.22 9.73
C VAL A 23 -1.76 12.66 8.76
N LEU A 24 -2.21 13.47 7.79
CA LEU A 24 -3.21 13.07 6.81
C LEU A 24 -2.68 11.97 5.89
N CYS A 25 -1.43 12.04 5.44
CA CYS A 25 -0.77 10.98 4.68
C CYS A 25 -0.64 9.69 5.48
N LEU A 26 -0.25 9.76 6.76
CA LEU A 26 -0.18 8.57 7.64
C LEU A 26 -1.56 7.96 7.89
N VAL A 27 -2.59 8.77 8.08
CA VAL A 27 -3.97 8.31 8.25
C VAL A 27 -4.49 7.68 6.97
N LEU A 28 -4.24 8.27 5.80
CA LEU A 28 -4.63 7.70 4.51
C LEU A 28 -3.87 6.41 4.19
N LEU A 29 -2.56 6.35 4.45
CA LEU A 29 -1.76 5.13 4.32
C LEU A 29 -2.20 4.06 5.31
N GLY A 30 -2.57 4.43 6.54
CA GLY A 30 -3.14 3.53 7.54
C GLY A 30 -4.50 2.99 7.10
N LEU A 31 -5.42 3.85 6.66
CA LEU A 31 -6.73 3.46 6.13
C LEU A 31 -6.59 2.58 4.89
N TRP A 32 -5.64 2.88 4.01
CA TRP A 32 -5.34 2.07 2.84
C TRP A 32 -4.73 0.72 3.23
N GLY A 33 -3.80 0.70 4.18
CA GLY A 33 -3.23 -0.52 4.73
C GLY A 33 -4.23 -1.39 5.50
N VAL A 34 -5.30 -0.79 6.05
CA VAL A 34 -6.42 -1.46 6.74
C VAL A 34 -7.53 -1.86 5.76
N SER A 35 -7.54 -1.32 4.54
CA SER A 35 -8.52 -1.66 3.51
C SER A 35 -8.46 -3.17 3.21
N ARG A 36 -9.63 -3.79 3.01
CA ARG A 36 -9.78 -5.26 3.05
C ARG A 36 -8.81 -5.92 2.07
N PRO A 37 -7.87 -6.76 2.54
CA PRO A 37 -6.97 -7.46 1.66
C PRO A 37 -7.74 -8.49 0.83
N ALA A 38 -7.21 -8.81 -0.35
CA ALA A 38 -7.65 -9.95 -1.11
C ALA A 38 -7.45 -11.26 -0.29
N PRO A 39 -8.30 -12.28 -0.48
CA PRO A 39 -8.14 -13.54 0.23
C PRO A 39 -6.83 -14.24 -0.14
N SER A 40 -6.16 -14.82 0.85
CA SER A 40 -4.88 -15.52 0.68
C SER A 40 -5.06 -16.94 0.15
N THR A 41 -6.10 -17.62 0.63
CA THR A 41 -6.51 -18.92 0.11
C THR A 41 -8.01 -19.01 -0.05
N VAL A 42 -8.44 -19.67 -1.11
CA VAL A 42 -9.83 -19.99 -1.36
C VAL A 42 -9.94 -21.48 -1.64
N VAL A 43 -10.83 -22.14 -0.92
CA VAL A 43 -11.09 -23.57 -1.07
C VAL A 43 -12.55 -23.75 -1.44
N CYS A 44 -12.82 -24.45 -2.53
CA CYS A 44 -14.17 -24.80 -2.95
C CYS A 44 -14.33 -26.33 -2.90
N ASP A 45 -15.25 -26.79 -2.05
CA ASP A 45 -15.58 -28.20 -1.87
C ASP A 45 -16.94 -28.47 -2.52
N ARG A 46 -16.99 -29.49 -3.38
CA ARG A 46 -18.23 -29.91 -4.04
C ARG A 46 -18.95 -30.93 -3.18
N ALA A 47 -20.14 -30.58 -2.70
CA ALA A 47 -20.99 -31.49 -1.93
C ALA A 47 -21.87 -32.37 -2.84
N ALA A 48 -22.35 -31.80 -3.94
CA ALA A 48 -23.15 -32.48 -4.96
C ALA A 48 -22.95 -31.80 -6.33
N PRO A 49 -23.40 -32.39 -7.45
CA PRO A 49 -23.43 -31.69 -8.73
C PRO A 49 -24.17 -30.36 -8.59
N SER A 50 -23.63 -29.27 -9.15
CA SER A 50 -24.11 -27.89 -9.00
C SER A 50 -24.14 -27.31 -7.56
N GLN A 51 -23.68 -28.05 -6.55
CA GLN A 51 -23.58 -27.58 -5.16
C GLN A 51 -22.12 -27.53 -4.72
N VAL A 52 -21.51 -26.37 -4.92
CA VAL A 52 -20.11 -26.11 -4.56
C VAL A 52 -20.08 -25.07 -3.44
N TYR A 53 -19.45 -25.41 -2.33
CA TYR A 53 -19.26 -24.53 -1.18
C TYR A 53 -17.85 -23.96 -1.20
N CYS A 54 -17.73 -22.65 -1.30
CA CYS A 54 -16.46 -21.95 -1.31
C CYS A 54 -16.22 -21.26 0.03
N ARG A 55 -14.99 -21.38 0.56
CA ARG A 55 -14.50 -20.74 1.77
C ARG A 55 -13.25 -19.95 1.45
N ALA A 56 -13.25 -18.68 1.85
CA ALA A 56 -12.10 -17.80 1.69
C ALA A 56 -11.46 -17.50 3.04
N THR A 57 -10.12 -17.55 3.08
CA THR A 57 -9.33 -17.14 4.24
C THR A 57 -8.61 -15.84 3.94
N LEU A 58 -8.49 -15.00 4.96
CA LEU A 58 -7.80 -13.72 4.88
C LEU A 58 -6.35 -13.87 5.38
N PRO A 59 -5.41 -13.12 4.78
CA PRO A 59 -4.03 -13.09 5.26
C PRO A 59 -3.95 -12.43 6.65
N LEU A 60 -2.87 -12.70 7.38
CA LEU A 60 -2.56 -11.95 8.60
C LEU A 60 -2.33 -10.45 8.29
N PRO A 61 -2.70 -9.52 9.20
CA PRO A 61 -3.33 -9.77 10.50
C PRO A 61 -4.82 -10.10 10.45
N TRP A 62 -5.52 -9.94 9.32
CA TRP A 62 -6.98 -10.12 9.17
C TRP A 62 -7.49 -11.56 9.31
N ALA A 63 -6.62 -12.54 9.55
CA ALA A 63 -7.00 -13.93 9.80
C ALA A 63 -7.97 -14.11 10.98
N TRP A 64 -8.00 -13.16 11.93
CA TRP A 64 -8.98 -13.12 13.04
C TRP A 64 -10.43 -12.81 12.62
N LEU A 65 -10.65 -12.24 11.44
CA LEU A 65 -12.00 -11.99 10.93
C LEU A 65 -12.67 -13.33 10.56
N PRO A 66 -13.99 -13.46 10.76
CA PRO A 66 -14.71 -14.68 10.44
C PRO A 66 -14.54 -15.04 8.97
N SER A 67 -14.04 -16.25 8.70
CA SER A 67 -13.93 -16.79 7.35
C SER A 67 -15.34 -16.94 6.78
N ARG A 68 -15.58 -16.36 5.60
CA ARG A 68 -16.88 -16.44 4.94
C ARG A 68 -16.94 -17.67 4.06
N SER A 69 -18.02 -18.43 4.20
CA SER A 69 -18.42 -19.51 3.30
C SER A 69 -19.65 -19.10 2.51
N PHE A 70 -19.72 -19.48 1.24
CA PHE A 70 -20.85 -19.19 0.37
C PHE A 70 -21.03 -20.33 -0.64
N LEU A 71 -22.26 -20.46 -1.15
CA LEU A 71 -22.56 -21.35 -2.25
C LEU A 71 -22.17 -20.66 -3.55
N LEU A 72 -21.44 -21.37 -4.41
CA LEU A 72 -20.99 -20.88 -5.70
C LEU A 72 -22.13 -21.00 -6.71
N ASP A 73 -22.56 -19.86 -7.26
CA ASP A 73 -23.58 -19.80 -8.30
C ASP A 73 -22.95 -19.79 -9.68
N ASP A 74 -21.90 -18.99 -9.88
CA ASP A 74 -21.22 -18.87 -11.16
C ASP A 74 -19.73 -18.49 -11.01
N VAL A 75 -18.97 -18.66 -12.09
CA VAL A 75 -17.54 -18.30 -12.18
C VAL A 75 -17.30 -17.40 -13.39
N ALA A 76 -17.11 -16.12 -13.14
CA ALA A 76 -16.64 -15.18 -14.15
C ALA A 76 -15.12 -15.29 -14.34
N MET A 77 -14.65 -15.21 -15.59
CA MET A 77 -13.23 -15.36 -15.90
C MET A 77 -12.78 -14.40 -16.99
N THR A 78 -11.74 -13.63 -16.67
CA THR A 78 -11.00 -12.79 -17.60
C THR A 78 -9.64 -13.43 -17.88
N SER A 79 -9.22 -13.45 -19.14
CA SER A 79 -7.98 -14.10 -19.56
C SER A 79 -7.20 -13.18 -20.49
N GLU A 80 -5.90 -13.08 -20.24
CA GLU A 80 -4.99 -12.24 -21.00
C GLU A 80 -3.73 -13.04 -21.37
N LEU A 81 -3.11 -12.69 -22.49
CA LEU A 81 -1.83 -13.26 -22.88
C LEU A 81 -0.71 -12.56 -22.09
N CYS A 82 -0.08 -13.29 -21.18
CA CYS A 82 0.92 -12.72 -20.28
C CYS A 82 2.35 -12.90 -20.74
N ASP A 83 2.63 -14.03 -21.40
CA ASP A 83 3.96 -14.34 -21.87
C ASP A 83 3.87 -15.01 -23.23
N ASN A 84 4.54 -14.40 -24.19
CA ASN A 84 4.71 -14.92 -25.55
C ASN A 84 6.20 -15.14 -25.80
N ASN A 85 6.83 -15.93 -24.94
CA ASN A 85 8.25 -16.24 -25.08
C ASN A 85 8.44 -17.28 -26.19
N PRO A 86 9.26 -17.01 -27.23
CA PRO A 86 9.49 -17.98 -28.31
C PRO A 86 10.15 -19.28 -27.85
N HIS A 87 10.81 -19.29 -26.69
CA HIS A 87 11.47 -20.47 -26.12
C HIS A 87 10.71 -21.12 -24.96
N GLY A 88 9.65 -20.48 -24.46
CA GLY A 88 8.83 -20.97 -23.36
C GLY A 88 7.37 -20.84 -23.73
N GLY A 89 6.68 -21.96 -23.90
CA GLY A 89 5.33 -22.00 -24.48
C GLY A 89 4.37 -20.93 -23.95
N VAL A 90 3.38 -20.57 -24.79
CA VAL A 90 2.40 -19.51 -24.54
C VAL A 90 1.78 -19.64 -23.14
N ARG A 91 1.85 -18.57 -22.35
CA ARG A 91 1.22 -18.51 -21.02
C ARG A 91 0.12 -17.47 -20.99
N PHE A 92 -1.04 -17.91 -20.53
CA PHE A 92 -2.19 -17.08 -20.25
C PHE A 92 -2.25 -16.77 -18.76
N CYS A 93 -2.58 -15.52 -18.44
CA CYS A 93 -2.97 -15.12 -17.12
C CYS A 93 -4.47 -15.12 -17.03
N HIS A 94 -5.00 -15.92 -16.10
CA HIS A 94 -6.41 -16.02 -15.85
C HIS A 94 -6.72 -15.37 -14.51
N ARG A 95 -7.70 -14.48 -14.51
CA ARG A 95 -8.25 -13.90 -13.30
C ARG A 95 -9.68 -14.38 -13.17
N LEU A 96 -9.89 -15.16 -12.12
CA LEU A 96 -11.16 -15.82 -11.83
C LEU A 96 -11.92 -15.01 -10.79
N THR A 97 -13.23 -14.95 -10.93
CA THR A 97 -14.14 -14.30 -9.99
C THR A 97 -15.25 -15.28 -9.67
N LEU A 98 -15.29 -15.70 -8.41
CA LEU A 98 -16.34 -16.55 -7.86
C LEU A 98 -17.54 -15.69 -7.49
N LEU A 99 -18.71 -16.06 -7.99
CA LEU A 99 -19.97 -15.37 -7.78
C LEU A 99 -20.90 -16.27 -6.96
N GLY A 100 -21.47 -15.72 -5.90
CA GLY A 100 -22.59 -16.28 -5.15
C GLY A 100 -23.63 -15.20 -4.88
N ALA A 101 -24.78 -15.60 -4.34
CA ALA A 101 -26.00 -14.79 -4.21
C ALA A 101 -25.78 -13.31 -3.84
N ASP A 102 -24.98 -13.06 -2.79
CA ASP A 102 -24.64 -11.70 -2.32
C ASP A 102 -23.12 -11.50 -2.16
N TYR A 103 -22.32 -12.32 -2.83
CA TYR A 103 -20.91 -12.38 -2.55
C TYR A 103 -20.06 -12.62 -3.80
N GLN A 104 -19.07 -11.76 -3.98
CA GLN A 104 -18.13 -11.83 -5.09
C GLN A 104 -16.71 -11.85 -4.53
N ILE A 105 -15.95 -12.86 -4.93
CA ILE A 105 -14.50 -12.91 -4.67
C ILE A 105 -13.77 -12.96 -5.99
N THR A 106 -12.87 -12.01 -6.18
CA THR A 106 -11.85 -12.12 -7.22
C THR A 106 -10.65 -12.87 -6.67
N LEU A 107 -10.34 -13.98 -7.32
CA LEU A 107 -9.18 -14.81 -7.03
C LEU A 107 -7.91 -14.13 -7.57
N PRO A 108 -6.74 -14.46 -6.97
CA PRO A 108 -5.45 -14.07 -7.50
C PRO A 108 -5.25 -14.60 -8.93
N GLU A 109 -4.47 -13.86 -9.71
CA GLU A 109 -4.14 -14.25 -11.08
C GLU A 109 -3.38 -15.58 -11.12
N VAL A 110 -3.81 -16.48 -11.99
CA VAL A 110 -3.21 -17.80 -12.21
C VAL A 110 -2.58 -17.85 -13.58
N ARG A 111 -1.31 -18.24 -13.65
CA ARG A 111 -0.57 -18.40 -14.90
C ARG A 111 -0.61 -19.85 -15.34
N THR A 112 -1.22 -20.11 -16.49
CA THR A 112 -1.30 -21.48 -17.04
C THR A 112 -1.03 -21.46 -18.54
N PRO A 113 -0.56 -22.58 -19.12
CA PRO A 113 -0.46 -22.73 -20.57
C PRO A 113 -1.83 -22.99 -21.22
N LEU A 114 -2.89 -23.23 -20.44
CA LEU A 114 -4.22 -23.50 -20.96
C LEU A 114 -4.88 -22.22 -21.46
N ALA A 115 -5.48 -22.29 -22.64
CA ALA A 115 -6.33 -21.23 -23.14
C ALA A 115 -7.60 -21.08 -22.29
N ALA A 116 -8.21 -19.89 -22.33
CA ALA A 116 -9.41 -19.55 -21.59
C ALA A 116 -10.55 -20.58 -21.78
N ALA A 117 -10.80 -21.03 -23.01
CA ALA A 117 -11.86 -21.98 -23.30
C ALA A 117 -11.65 -23.34 -22.59
N ALA A 118 -10.42 -23.85 -22.59
CA ALA A 118 -10.09 -25.10 -21.93
C ALA A 118 -10.24 -25.00 -20.40
N LEU A 119 -9.79 -23.87 -19.82
CA LEU A 119 -9.95 -23.64 -18.38
C LEU A 119 -11.41 -23.51 -17.96
N ARG A 120 -12.24 -22.82 -18.77
CA ARG A 120 -13.69 -22.76 -18.53
C ARG A 120 -14.34 -24.14 -18.57
N GLU A 121 -13.97 -24.98 -19.53
CA GLU A 121 -14.55 -26.32 -19.61
C GLU A 121 -14.16 -27.16 -18.40
N GLN A 122 -12.91 -27.08 -17.92
CA GLN A 122 -12.48 -27.76 -16.69
C GLN A 122 -13.28 -27.31 -15.46
N LEU A 123 -13.53 -26.00 -15.33
CA LEU A 123 -14.36 -25.46 -14.25
C LEU A 123 -15.81 -25.92 -14.37
N ARG A 124 -16.35 -25.95 -15.60
CA ARG A 124 -17.71 -26.44 -15.88
C ARG A 124 -17.87 -27.91 -15.50
N GLN A 125 -16.90 -28.75 -15.87
CA GLN A 125 -16.86 -30.17 -15.51
C GLN A 125 -16.80 -30.35 -13.99
N PHE A 126 -15.97 -29.56 -13.30
CA PHE A 126 -15.93 -29.56 -11.84
C PHE A 126 -17.30 -29.25 -11.23
N VAL A 127 -17.98 -28.19 -11.67
CA VAL A 127 -19.32 -27.83 -11.17
C VAL A 127 -20.34 -28.93 -11.51
N ALA A 128 -20.22 -29.54 -12.68
CA ALA A 128 -21.13 -30.59 -13.17
C ALA A 128 -21.02 -31.93 -12.41
N GLY A 129 -20.00 -32.13 -11.57
CA GLY A 129 -19.82 -33.39 -10.85
C GLY A 129 -18.69 -34.27 -11.38
N GLU A 130 -17.97 -33.82 -12.40
CA GLU A 130 -16.84 -34.55 -13.01
C GLU A 130 -15.51 -34.12 -12.38
N GLY A 131 -14.52 -35.02 -12.34
CA GLY A 131 -13.18 -34.71 -11.82
C GLY A 131 -13.08 -34.60 -10.29
N SER A 132 -12.13 -33.78 -9.81
CA SER A 132 -11.79 -33.66 -8.39
C SER A 132 -12.94 -33.07 -7.56
N PRO A 133 -13.17 -33.53 -6.32
CA PRO A 133 -14.23 -32.99 -5.46
C PRO A 133 -13.86 -31.66 -4.81
N ARG A 134 -12.60 -31.23 -4.92
CA ARG A 134 -12.06 -30.05 -4.25
C ARG A 134 -11.20 -29.24 -5.20
N LEU A 135 -11.38 -27.93 -5.17
CA LEU A 135 -10.49 -26.95 -5.79
C LEU A 135 -9.90 -26.05 -4.72
N SER A 136 -8.60 -25.80 -4.81
CA SER A 136 -7.91 -24.91 -3.87
C SER A 136 -7.05 -23.94 -4.65
N TRP A 137 -7.23 -22.66 -4.35
CA TRP A 137 -6.36 -21.59 -4.80
C TRP A 137 -5.60 -21.06 -3.61
N SER A 138 -4.29 -20.96 -3.79
CA SER A 138 -3.43 -20.22 -2.87
C SER A 138 -2.63 -19.25 -3.70
N SER A 139 -2.56 -18.01 -3.25
CA SER A 139 -1.59 -17.06 -3.77
C SER A 139 -0.49 -16.91 -2.75
N PRO A 140 0.79 -16.88 -3.18
CA PRO A 140 1.83 -16.29 -2.35
C PRO A 140 1.38 -14.86 -2.13
N GLY A 141 0.86 -14.59 -0.92
CA GLY A 141 0.09 -13.39 -0.64
C GLY A 141 0.79 -12.17 -1.22
N SER A 142 0.01 -11.25 -1.80
CA SER A 142 0.46 -9.88 -2.04
C SER A 142 0.89 -9.33 -0.68
N GLY A 143 2.14 -9.57 -0.29
CA GLY A 143 2.74 -8.97 0.89
C GLY A 143 2.43 -7.49 0.80
N VAL A 144 1.93 -6.91 1.90
CA VAL A 144 1.70 -5.47 2.03
C VAL A 144 2.79 -4.78 1.23
N PRO A 145 2.47 -4.08 0.13
CA PRO A 145 3.48 -3.76 -0.86
C PRO A 145 4.47 -2.86 -0.13
N TRP A 146 5.62 -3.41 0.24
CA TRP A 146 6.63 -2.72 1.03
C TRP A 146 7.00 -1.40 0.35
N ARG A 147 6.88 -1.36 -0.97
CA ARG A 147 6.91 -0.17 -1.83
C ARG A 147 6.03 0.97 -1.32
N THR A 148 4.80 0.73 -0.87
CA THR A 148 3.91 1.78 -0.31
C THR A 148 4.39 2.31 1.03
N LEU A 149 4.96 1.44 1.89
CA LEU A 149 5.61 1.88 3.13
C LEU A 149 6.87 2.70 2.84
N VAL A 150 7.65 2.31 1.83
CA VAL A 150 8.85 3.04 1.37
C VAL A 150 8.48 4.37 0.72
N ILE A 151 7.42 4.43 -0.09
CA ILE A 151 6.93 5.68 -0.68
C ILE A 151 6.38 6.59 0.42
N GLY A 152 5.62 6.04 1.37
CA GLY A 152 5.13 6.78 2.53
C GLY A 152 6.26 7.36 3.38
N SER A 153 7.30 6.57 3.68
CA SER A 153 8.45 7.04 4.45
C SER A 153 9.28 8.06 3.67
N LEU A 154 9.46 7.88 2.35
CA LEU A 154 10.10 8.88 1.49
C LEU A 154 9.34 10.20 1.47
N LEU A 155 8.01 10.17 1.41
CA LEU A 155 7.18 11.38 1.46
C LEU A 155 7.28 12.09 2.83
N VAL A 156 7.35 11.33 3.92
CA VAL A 156 7.55 11.88 5.27
C VAL A 156 8.94 12.51 5.39
N VAL A 157 10.00 11.84 4.91
CA VAL A 157 11.37 12.36 4.92
C VAL A 157 11.50 13.59 4.02
N ALA A 158 10.91 13.58 2.83
CA ALA A 158 10.90 14.72 1.92
C ALA A 158 10.16 15.92 2.53
N SER A 159 9.01 15.68 3.16
CA SER A 159 8.25 16.72 3.88
C SER A 159 9.04 17.29 5.06
N TRP A 160 9.84 16.46 5.73
CA TRP A 160 10.72 16.87 6.83
C TRP A 160 11.95 17.65 6.34
N ALA A 161 12.55 17.23 5.22
CA ALA A 161 13.68 17.90 4.60
C ALA A 161 13.31 19.28 4.01
N LEU A 162 12.09 19.42 3.48
CA LEU A 162 11.55 20.69 2.99
C LEU A 162 11.17 21.65 4.14
N TRP A 163 11.07 21.17 5.38
CA TRP A 163 10.75 21.99 6.55
C TRP A 163 11.93 22.82 7.07
N ASP A 164 13.17 22.40 6.80
CA ASP A 164 14.37 23.20 7.16
C ASP A 164 14.57 24.43 6.25
N VAL A 165 13.82 24.52 5.14
CA VAL A 165 13.72 25.73 4.32
C VAL A 165 12.74 26.69 4.99
N ARG A 166 13.22 27.39 6.01
CA ARG A 166 12.47 28.37 6.81
C ARG A 166 11.72 29.35 5.90
N TRP A 167 10.40 29.21 5.83
CA TRP A 167 9.47 30.21 5.34
C TRP A 167 8.75 30.84 6.54
N PRO A 168 8.74 32.17 6.70
CA PRO A 168 9.34 33.17 5.82
C PRO A 168 10.87 33.28 6.00
N PRO A 169 11.61 33.70 4.95
CA PRO A 169 13.03 33.95 5.06
C PRO A 169 13.28 34.98 6.16
N VAL A 170 14.11 34.62 7.13
CA VAL A 170 14.59 35.56 8.15
C VAL A 170 15.29 36.69 7.40
N ALA A 171 14.81 37.93 7.56
CA ALA A 171 15.45 39.10 6.98
C ALA A 171 16.93 39.11 7.42
N PRO A 172 17.88 39.36 6.51
CA PRO A 172 19.29 39.38 6.88
C PRO A 172 19.50 40.39 8.00
N SER A 173 20.11 39.93 9.10
CA SER A 173 20.52 40.76 10.22
C SER A 173 21.35 41.93 9.69
N PRO A 174 21.09 43.18 10.09
CA PRO A 174 21.92 44.31 9.68
C PRO A 174 23.30 44.11 10.30
N LEU A 175 24.25 43.64 9.49
CA LEU A 175 25.66 43.66 9.80
C LEU A 175 26.06 45.13 9.99
N ALA A 176 26.65 45.39 11.15
CA ALA A 176 27.23 46.65 11.56
C ALA A 176 27.97 47.33 10.41
N LEU A 177 27.47 48.48 9.97
CA LEU A 177 28.20 49.41 9.11
C LEU A 177 29.06 50.34 9.98
N ASP A 178 29.80 49.76 10.93
CA ASP A 178 30.80 50.46 11.75
C ASP A 178 32.18 50.03 11.28
N GLY A 179 32.76 50.77 10.33
CA GLY A 179 34.13 50.45 9.90
C GLY A 179 34.58 51.01 8.56
N ALA A 180 34.33 52.30 8.28
CA ALA A 180 35.09 53.02 7.26
C ALA A 180 35.28 54.48 7.69
N VAL A 181 36.39 54.73 8.38
CA VAL A 181 36.98 56.05 8.68
C VAL A 181 38.39 56.01 8.05
N PRO A 182 39.07 57.12 7.65
CA PRO A 182 38.70 58.55 7.56
C PRO A 182 39.02 59.19 6.18
N ALA A 183 38.58 60.43 5.94
CA ALA A 183 39.44 61.57 5.55
C ALA A 183 38.59 62.73 5.01
N HIS A 184 38.43 63.80 5.79
CA HIS A 184 38.80 65.15 5.36
C HIS A 184 38.66 66.12 6.54
N ARG A 185 39.82 66.57 7.01
CA ARG A 185 40.00 67.69 7.93
C ARG A 185 40.40 68.90 7.10
N ALA A 186 40.05 70.08 7.62
CA ALA A 186 40.31 71.44 7.12
C ALA A 186 39.17 71.96 6.21
N ILE A 187 38.60 73.15 6.39
CA ILE A 187 39.07 74.40 6.99
C ILE A 187 37.84 75.15 7.55
N ASP A 188 37.88 75.65 8.78
CA ASP A 188 37.00 76.76 9.19
C ASP A 188 37.90 77.87 9.74
N THR A 189 38.14 78.88 8.91
CA THR A 189 38.72 80.17 9.27
C THR A 189 37.57 81.02 9.80
N LYS A 190 37.69 81.49 11.05
CA LYS A 190 36.82 82.55 11.54
C LYS A 190 37.64 83.61 12.24
N ASP A 191 37.54 84.81 11.65
CA ASP A 191 37.92 86.11 12.18
C ASP A 191 37.17 86.45 13.48
#